data_AF-A0A5K3G5X4-F1
#
_entry.id   AF-A0A5K3G5X4-F1
#
_cell.length_a   1.000
_cell.length_b   1.000
_cell.length_c   1.000
_cell.angle_alpha   90.00
_cell.angle_beta   90.00
_cell.angle_gamma   90.00
#
_symmetry.space_group_name_H-M   'P 1'
#
loop_
_entity.id
_entity.type
_entity.pdbx_description
1 polymer ?
#
loop_
_entity_poly.entity_id
_entity_poly.type
_entity_poly.pdbx_seq_one_letter_code
_entity_poly.pdbx_strand_id
1 'polypeptide(L)'
;EDTIILKAGASTVVEVPFVASPKPSIKWTWKSPVEGAQETSPRFKPDIAVAGLTSLPMNKVKREDAGDYTVVIANELGEVSVTVHLIVLDKPSPPRNPHVTDNMGDRVVFHWEEPEFTGLEPSGAPLEYVVEMREATQRVGKPVTKTTELSTPVEALTVDKSYIFAVAAKNSVGQSDF
;
A
#
# COMPACT_ATOMS: atom_id res chain seq x y z
N GLU A 1 -19.76 -1.42 11.54
CA GLU A 1 -18.68 -1.61 10.56
C GLU A 1 -17.38 -1.38 11.28
N ASP A 2 -16.55 -2.40 11.36
CA ASP A 2 -15.24 -2.30 12.01
C ASP A 2 -14.17 -2.10 10.94
N THR A 3 -13.32 -1.10 11.10
CA THR A 3 -12.20 -0.85 10.19
C THR A 3 -10.90 -1.26 10.85
N ILE A 4 -10.11 -2.09 10.18
CA ILE A 4 -8.79 -2.53 10.61
C ILE A 4 -7.77 -1.94 9.66
N ILE A 5 -6.77 -1.24 10.21
CA ILE A 5 -5.67 -0.64 9.45
C ILE A 5 -4.38 -1.36 9.80
N LEU A 6 -3.75 -1.98 8.80
CA LEU A 6 -2.49 -2.72 8.96
C LEU A 6 -1.44 -2.21 7.98
N LYS A 7 -0.15 -2.31 8.34
CA LYS A 7 0.94 -2.14 7.38
C LYS A 7 1.15 -3.43 6.59
N ALA A 8 1.55 -3.32 5.32
CA ALA A 8 1.96 -4.48 4.53
C ALA A 8 3.03 -5.31 5.28
N GLY A 9 2.88 -6.62 5.27
CA GLY A 9 3.70 -7.57 6.02
C GLY A 9 3.30 -7.78 7.49
N ALA A 10 2.43 -6.93 8.06
CA ALA A 10 1.89 -7.15 9.40
C ALA A 10 0.99 -8.38 9.47
N SER A 11 0.76 -8.89 10.67
CA SER A 11 -0.17 -10.00 10.91
C SER A 11 -1.12 -9.64 12.04
N THR A 12 -2.38 -10.05 11.92
CA THR A 12 -3.41 -9.88 12.95
C THR A 12 -4.38 -11.07 12.93
N VAL A 13 -5.24 -11.15 13.94
CA VAL A 13 -6.36 -12.10 13.96
C VAL A 13 -7.64 -11.30 14.11
N VAL A 14 -8.59 -11.50 13.20
CA VAL A 14 -9.93 -10.92 13.33
C VAL A 14 -10.78 -11.91 14.09
N GLU A 15 -11.23 -11.54 15.28
CA GLU A 15 -12.05 -12.39 16.15
C GLU A 15 -13.48 -11.83 16.21
N VAL A 16 -14.46 -12.68 15.91
CA VAL A 16 -15.88 -12.32 15.96
C VAL A 16 -16.59 -13.26 16.93
N PRO A 17 -16.91 -12.79 18.15
CA PRO A 17 -17.74 -13.55 19.08
C PRO A 17 -19.18 -13.56 18.59
N PHE A 18 -19.85 -14.70 18.73
CA PHE A 18 -21.23 -14.92 18.31
C PHE A 18 -21.97 -15.84 19.27
N VAL A 19 -23.29 -15.71 19.29
CA VAL A 19 -24.18 -16.62 20.01
C VAL A 19 -25.23 -17.12 19.03
N ALA A 20 -25.25 -18.44 18.79
CA ALA A 20 -26.22 -19.04 17.89
C ALA A 20 -26.59 -20.45 18.36
N SER A 21 -27.89 -20.72 18.40
CA SER A 21 -28.49 -22.01 18.69
C SER A 21 -29.77 -22.13 17.88
N PRO A 22 -30.02 -23.23 17.14
CA PRO A 22 -29.21 -24.45 16.95
C PRO A 22 -27.85 -24.22 16.26
N LYS A 23 -27.04 -25.28 16.12
CA LYS A 23 -25.66 -25.24 15.59
C LYS A 23 -25.59 -24.42 14.28
N PRO A 24 -24.86 -23.29 14.25
CA PRO A 24 -24.78 -22.46 13.05
C PRO A 24 -23.78 -23.00 12.03
N SER A 25 -23.94 -22.53 10.80
CA SER A 25 -22.93 -22.54 9.74
C SER A 25 -22.24 -21.18 9.68
N ILE A 26 -20.93 -21.19 9.44
CA ILE A 26 -20.11 -19.97 9.38
C ILE A 26 -19.41 -19.94 8.04
N LYS A 27 -19.55 -18.84 7.32
CA LYS A 27 -18.95 -18.63 6.01
C LYS A 27 -18.29 -17.27 5.95
N TRP A 28 -17.00 -17.27 5.63
CA TRP A 28 -16.25 -16.05 5.37
C TRP A 28 -16.19 -15.78 3.87
N THR A 29 -16.45 -14.54 3.48
CA THR A 29 -16.27 -14.03 2.12
C THR A 29 -15.37 -12.80 2.15
N TRP A 30 -14.70 -12.55 1.03
CA TRP A 30 -13.87 -11.38 0.81
C TRP A 30 -14.30 -10.69 -0.48
N LYS A 31 -14.37 -9.36 -0.42
CA LYS A 31 -14.68 -8.50 -1.55
C LYS A 31 -13.55 -7.50 -1.74
N SER A 32 -12.98 -7.49 -2.94
CA SER A 32 -11.97 -6.49 -3.31
C SER A 32 -12.58 -5.08 -3.33
N PRO A 33 -11.80 -4.04 -2.97
CA PRO A 33 -12.24 -2.65 -3.05
C PRO A 33 -12.38 -2.16 -4.50
N VAL A 34 -11.92 -2.93 -5.48
CA VAL A 34 -12.05 -2.61 -6.91
C VAL A 34 -13.52 -2.67 -7.32
N GLU A 35 -14.00 -1.60 -7.95
CA GLU A 35 -15.39 -1.51 -8.41
C GLU A 35 -15.75 -2.65 -9.38
N GLY A 36 -16.88 -3.31 -9.15
CA GLY A 36 -17.34 -4.44 -9.95
C GLY A 36 -16.66 -5.79 -9.62
N ALA A 37 -15.76 -5.84 -8.64
CA ALA A 37 -15.18 -7.11 -8.20
C ALA A 37 -16.24 -8.03 -7.57
N GLN A 38 -16.19 -9.31 -7.93
CA GLN A 38 -17.04 -10.33 -7.32
C GLN A 38 -16.55 -10.72 -5.93
N GLU A 39 -17.49 -11.10 -5.07
CA GLU A 39 -17.16 -11.72 -3.79
C GLU A 39 -16.53 -13.10 -4.02
N THR A 40 -15.42 -13.34 -3.33
CA THR A 40 -14.70 -14.61 -3.40
C THR A 40 -14.38 -15.11 -1.99
N SER A 41 -13.72 -16.26 -1.87
CA SER A 41 -13.25 -16.73 -0.58
C SER A 41 -11.99 -15.96 -0.17
N PRO A 42 -11.83 -15.61 1.12
CA PRO A 42 -10.62 -14.94 1.59
C PRO A 42 -9.39 -15.83 1.33
N ARG A 43 -8.24 -15.19 1.05
CA ARG A 43 -6.94 -15.87 0.95
C ARG A 43 -6.56 -16.58 2.26
N PHE A 44 -6.97 -15.99 3.38
CA PHE A 44 -6.74 -16.52 4.72
C PHE A 44 -7.73 -17.62 5.06
N LYS A 45 -7.25 -18.67 5.72
CA LYS A 45 -8.10 -19.76 6.18
C LYS A 45 -8.70 -19.40 7.54
N PRO A 46 -10.04 -19.38 7.67
CA PRO A 46 -10.68 -19.21 8.98
C PRO A 46 -10.35 -20.39 9.88
N ASP A 47 -10.21 -20.12 11.18
CA ASP A 47 -10.09 -21.20 12.16
C ASP A 47 -11.45 -21.86 12.42
N ILE A 48 -11.40 -23.06 12.97
CA ILE A 48 -12.60 -23.78 13.43
C ILE A 48 -13.24 -22.95 14.53
N ALA A 49 -14.52 -22.64 14.39
CA ALA A 49 -15.24 -21.93 15.44
C ALA A 49 -15.35 -22.78 16.70
N VAL A 50 -14.90 -22.23 17.82
CA VAL A 50 -14.90 -22.88 19.13
C VAL A 50 -15.68 -22.01 20.10
N ALA A 51 -16.61 -22.61 20.85
CA ALA A 51 -17.32 -21.96 21.96
C ALA A 51 -17.98 -20.60 21.64
N GLY A 52 -18.51 -20.41 20.43
CA GLY A 52 -19.13 -19.14 20.02
C GLY A 52 -18.13 -18.06 19.58
N LEU A 53 -16.93 -18.44 19.16
CA LEU A 53 -15.95 -17.53 18.59
C LEU A 53 -15.51 -18.04 17.22
N THR A 54 -15.49 -17.17 16.21
CA THR A 54 -14.84 -17.46 14.92
C THR A 54 -13.71 -16.48 14.71
N SER A 55 -12.58 -16.98 14.21
CA SER A 55 -11.40 -16.18 13.95
C SER A 55 -10.93 -16.32 12.51
N LEU A 56 -10.41 -15.23 11.95
CA LEU A 56 -9.74 -15.18 10.67
C LEU A 56 -8.29 -14.68 10.87
N PRO A 57 -7.29 -15.58 10.93
CA PRO A 57 -5.89 -15.20 11.05
C PRO A 57 -5.35 -14.63 9.73
N MET A 58 -5.01 -13.34 9.74
CA MET A 58 -4.46 -12.60 8.62
C MET A 58 -2.94 -12.50 8.77
N ASN A 59 -2.21 -13.42 8.14
CA ASN A 59 -0.76 -13.50 8.26
C ASN A 59 -0.04 -12.83 7.07
N LYS A 60 0.88 -11.91 7.37
CA LYS A 60 1.68 -11.16 6.40
C LYS A 60 0.79 -10.56 5.30
N VAL A 61 -0.07 -9.63 5.71
CA VAL A 61 -1.03 -8.99 4.81
C VAL A 61 -0.32 -8.27 3.66
N LYS A 62 -0.90 -8.31 2.48
CA LYS A 62 -0.43 -7.59 1.30
C LYS A 62 -1.46 -6.55 0.89
N ARG A 63 -1.06 -5.57 0.07
CA ARG A 63 -1.99 -4.56 -0.46
C ARG A 63 -3.17 -5.19 -1.20
N GLU A 64 -2.98 -6.35 -1.85
CA GLU A 64 -4.04 -7.07 -2.55
C GLU A 64 -5.05 -7.75 -1.61
N ASP A 65 -4.70 -7.91 -0.33
CA ASP A 65 -5.60 -8.47 0.69
C ASP A 65 -6.58 -7.41 1.23
N ALA A 66 -6.39 -6.12 0.91
CA ALA A 66 -7.31 -5.05 1.29
C ALA A 66 -8.71 -5.30 0.74
N GLY A 67 -9.73 -4.81 1.45
CA GLY A 67 -11.13 -4.98 1.07
C GLY A 67 -12.03 -5.39 2.23
N ASP A 68 -13.24 -5.81 1.90
CA ASP A 68 -14.27 -6.13 2.88
C ASP A 68 -14.28 -7.63 3.18
N TYR A 69 -14.12 -7.97 4.44
CA TYR A 69 -14.24 -9.34 4.94
C TYR A 69 -15.58 -9.48 5.63
N THR A 70 -16.48 -10.28 5.04
CA THR A 70 -17.81 -10.52 5.59
C THR A 70 -17.86 -11.93 6.17
N VAL A 71 -18.21 -12.03 7.44
CA VAL A 71 -18.58 -13.30 8.06
C VAL A 71 -20.08 -13.41 8.14
N VAL A 72 -20.61 -14.51 7.61
CA VAL A 72 -22.02 -14.86 7.65
C VAL A 72 -22.19 -16.04 8.61
N ILE A 73 -23.05 -15.87 9.59
CA ILE A 73 -23.40 -16.88 10.60
C ILE A 73 -24.89 -17.18 10.45
N ALA A 74 -25.22 -18.38 10.00
CA ALA A 74 -26.59 -18.78 9.70
C ALA A 74 -26.98 -20.08 10.41
N ASN A 75 -28.17 -20.12 10.98
CA ASN A 75 -28.81 -21.34 11.49
C ASN A 75 -30.25 -21.46 10.94
N GLU A 76 -30.97 -22.50 11.33
CA GLU A 76 -32.35 -22.74 10.86
C GLU A 76 -33.34 -21.64 11.27
N LEU A 77 -32.99 -20.78 12.23
CA LEU A 77 -33.84 -19.72 12.76
C LEU A 77 -33.51 -18.34 12.18
N GLY A 78 -32.37 -18.18 11.52
CA GLY A 78 -31.97 -16.91 10.93
C GLY A 78 -30.49 -16.82 10.54
N GLU A 79 -30.13 -15.66 10.02
CA GLU A 79 -28.80 -15.34 9.53
C GLU A 79 -28.39 -13.95 10.01
N VAL A 80 -27.12 -13.81 10.39
CA VAL A 80 -26.49 -12.54 10.71
C VAL A 80 -25.17 -12.43 9.97
N SER A 81 -24.84 -11.24 9.49
CA SER A 81 -23.56 -10.95 8.85
C SER A 81 -22.84 -9.79 9.53
N VAL A 82 -21.51 -9.88 9.56
CA VAL A 82 -20.63 -8.83 10.07
C VAL A 82 -19.56 -8.57 9.02
N THR A 83 -19.42 -7.30 8.63
CA THR A 83 -18.41 -6.86 7.66
C THR A 83 -17.31 -6.07 8.37
N VAL A 84 -16.07 -6.46 8.08
CA VAL A 84 -14.85 -5.82 8.56
C VAL A 84 -14.10 -5.26 7.36
N HIS A 85 -13.83 -3.95 7.38
CA HIS A 85 -13.10 -3.26 6.32
C HIS A 85 -11.60 -3.30 6.61
N LEU A 86 -10.82 -3.98 5.77
CA LEU A 86 -9.36 -4.04 5.90
C LEU A 86 -8.69 -3.02 4.98
N ILE A 87 -7.96 -2.08 5.61
CA ILE A 87 -7.07 -1.14 4.94
C ILE A 87 -5.63 -1.61 5.14
N VAL A 88 -4.90 -1.77 4.03
CA VAL A 88 -3.47 -2.11 4.06
C VAL A 88 -2.63 -0.92 3.61
N LEU A 89 -1.88 -0.34 4.54
CA LEU A 89 -0.93 0.74 4.31
C LEU A 89 0.40 0.17 3.81
N ASP A 90 0.91 0.70 2.70
CA ASP A 90 2.19 0.27 2.13
C ASP A 90 2.97 1.48 1.60
N LYS A 91 4.27 1.31 1.41
CA LYS A 91 5.11 2.31 0.78
C LYS A 91 4.70 2.52 -0.69
N PRO A 92 4.97 3.68 -1.28
CA PRO A 92 4.73 3.91 -2.70
C PRO A 92 5.59 2.99 -3.56
N SER A 93 5.15 2.75 -4.80
CA SER A 93 6.02 2.25 -5.86
C SER A 93 7.02 3.33 -6.30
N PRO A 94 8.12 2.96 -7.00
CA PRO A 94 9.00 3.95 -7.61
C PRO A 94 8.26 4.87 -8.60
N PRO A 95 8.63 6.17 -8.67
CA PRO A 95 8.16 7.06 -9.72
C PRO A 95 8.48 6.52 -11.12
N ARG A 96 7.67 6.88 -12.09
CA ARG A 96 7.77 6.34 -13.46
C ARG A 96 8.48 7.33 -14.36
N ASN A 97 9.07 6.82 -15.45
CA ASN A 97 9.66 7.62 -16.52
C ASN A 97 10.58 8.78 -16.07
N PRO A 98 11.60 8.55 -15.22
CA PRO A 98 12.55 9.58 -14.85
C PRO A 98 13.39 10.03 -16.06
N HIS A 99 13.36 11.32 -16.40
CA HIS A 99 14.09 11.86 -17.55
C HIS A 99 14.47 13.34 -17.37
N VAL A 100 15.47 13.79 -18.13
CA VAL A 100 15.91 15.19 -18.15
C VAL A 100 15.34 15.87 -19.39
N THR A 101 14.78 17.07 -19.24
CA THR A 101 14.18 17.85 -20.33
C THR A 101 15.07 19.04 -20.74
N ASP A 102 15.46 19.87 -19.77
CA ASP A 102 16.34 21.02 -19.98
C ASP A 102 17.75 20.75 -19.48
N ASN A 103 18.75 21.03 -20.30
CA ASN A 103 20.17 20.95 -19.93
C ASN A 103 20.89 22.24 -20.30
N MET A 104 21.35 22.97 -19.29
CA MET A 104 22.07 24.25 -19.40
C MET A 104 23.57 24.11 -19.07
N GLY A 105 24.07 22.88 -18.91
CA GLY A 105 25.47 22.59 -18.59
C GLY A 105 25.70 22.44 -17.08
N ASP A 106 25.49 23.52 -16.32
CA ASP A 106 25.62 23.54 -14.85
C ASP A 106 24.30 23.24 -14.11
N ARG A 107 23.20 23.19 -14.86
CA ARG A 107 21.86 22.91 -14.37
C ARG A 107 21.08 22.03 -15.34
N VAL A 108 20.28 21.13 -14.79
CA VAL A 108 19.27 20.39 -15.53
C VAL A 108 17.90 20.50 -14.85
N VAL A 109 16.83 20.23 -15.60
CA VAL A 109 15.50 19.99 -15.01
C VAL A 109 15.19 18.51 -15.11
N PHE A 110 15.00 17.87 -13.96
CA PHE A 110 14.68 16.45 -13.84
C PHE A 110 13.19 16.28 -13.64
N HIS A 111 12.58 15.43 -14.46
CA HIS A 111 11.14 15.15 -14.49
C HIS A 111 10.88 13.66 -14.26
N TRP A 112 9.71 13.37 -13.72
CA TRP A 112 9.18 12.02 -13.58
C TRP A 112 7.65 12.05 -13.62
N GLU A 113 7.06 10.86 -13.65
CA GLU A 113 5.63 10.65 -13.53
C GLU A 113 5.31 10.04 -12.16
N GLU A 114 4.06 10.21 -11.73
CA GLU A 114 3.57 9.60 -10.49
C GLU A 114 3.81 8.08 -10.50
N PRO A 115 4.09 7.47 -9.33
CA PRO A 115 4.12 6.03 -9.17
C PRO A 115 2.81 5.38 -9.61
N GLU A 116 2.88 4.13 -10.04
CA GLU A 116 1.67 3.32 -10.26
C GLU A 116 0.82 3.17 -8.99
N PHE A 117 1.47 3.18 -7.82
CA PHE A 117 0.82 3.08 -6.53
C PHE A 117 1.46 4.07 -5.56
N THR A 118 0.67 4.99 -5.02
CA THR A 118 1.12 6.03 -4.09
C THR A 118 1.09 5.58 -2.62
N GLY A 119 0.49 4.44 -2.33
CA GLY A 119 0.12 4.07 -0.96
C GLY A 119 -1.20 4.68 -0.52
N LEU A 120 -1.87 4.05 0.43
CA LEU A 120 -2.99 4.67 1.12
C LEU A 120 -2.44 5.62 2.19
N GLU A 121 -2.81 6.90 2.09
CA GLU A 121 -2.47 7.94 3.06
C GLU A 121 -3.76 8.49 3.66
N PRO A 122 -4.23 7.94 4.81
CA PRO A 122 -5.50 8.35 5.40
C PRO A 122 -5.58 9.84 5.76
N SER A 123 -4.42 10.50 5.93
CA SER A 123 -4.33 11.92 6.25
C SER A 123 -4.56 12.85 5.04
N GLY A 124 -4.53 12.31 3.81
CA GLY A 124 -4.59 13.11 2.58
C GLY A 124 -3.32 13.94 2.32
N ALA A 125 -2.22 13.68 3.02
CA ALA A 125 -0.95 14.34 2.78
C ALA A 125 -0.41 14.04 1.37
N PRO A 126 0.18 15.02 0.67
CA PRO A 126 0.76 14.81 -0.65
C PRO A 126 2.00 13.90 -0.57
N LEU A 127 2.29 13.24 -1.70
CA LEU A 127 3.46 12.38 -1.82
C LEU A 127 4.75 13.21 -1.87
N GLU A 128 5.76 12.85 -1.07
CA GLU A 128 7.10 13.48 -1.09
C GLU A 128 8.00 12.71 -2.05
N TYR A 129 8.68 13.41 -2.96
CA TYR A 129 9.70 12.85 -3.85
C TYR A 129 11.09 13.20 -3.34
N VAL A 130 11.97 12.22 -3.27
CA VAL A 130 13.38 12.36 -2.89
C VAL A 130 14.23 12.15 -4.13
N VAL A 131 14.98 13.17 -4.55
CA VAL A 131 15.88 13.07 -5.70
C VAL A 131 17.30 12.85 -5.23
N GLU A 132 17.94 11.84 -5.78
CA GLU A 132 19.36 11.58 -5.61
C GLU A 132 20.14 11.80 -6.91
N MET A 133 21.39 12.21 -6.74
CA MET A 133 22.35 12.36 -7.82
C MET A 133 23.66 11.69 -7.45
N ARG A 134 24.28 11.05 -8.44
CA ARG A 134 25.70 10.64 -8.38
C ARG A 134 26.40 10.95 -9.68
N GLU A 135 27.70 11.23 -9.59
CA GLU A 135 28.56 11.13 -10.77
C GLU A 135 28.58 9.66 -11.25
N ALA A 136 28.63 9.44 -12.56
CA ALA A 136 28.59 8.09 -13.13
C ALA A 136 29.72 7.17 -12.63
N THR A 137 30.84 7.76 -12.21
CA THR A 137 32.00 7.09 -11.61
C THR A 137 31.77 6.64 -10.16
N GLN A 138 30.79 7.21 -9.48
CA GLN A 138 30.46 6.92 -8.09
C GLN A 138 29.37 5.86 -8.00
N ARG A 139 29.42 5.02 -6.97
CA ARG A 139 28.42 3.95 -6.74
C ARG A 139 27.22 4.39 -5.91
N VAL A 140 27.37 5.45 -5.11
CA VAL A 140 26.38 5.86 -4.11
C VAL A 140 25.84 7.23 -4.48
N GLY A 141 24.51 7.33 -4.55
CA GLY A 141 23.76 8.58 -4.70
C GLY A 141 23.86 9.45 -3.46
N LYS A 142 23.71 10.76 -3.64
CA LYS A 142 23.50 11.70 -2.53
C LYS A 142 22.17 12.40 -2.73
N PRO A 143 21.40 12.62 -1.65
CA PRO A 143 20.16 13.38 -1.73
C PRO A 143 20.48 14.81 -2.16
N VAL A 144 19.76 15.28 -3.17
CA VAL A 144 19.87 16.64 -3.72
C VAL A 144 18.75 17.50 -3.19
N THR A 145 17.51 17.00 -3.26
CA THR A 145 16.33 17.78 -2.92
C THR A 145 15.16 16.88 -2.56
N LYS A 146 14.12 17.51 -1.99
CA LYS A 146 12.81 16.93 -1.74
C LYS A 146 11.74 17.87 -2.27
N THR A 147 10.71 17.32 -2.88
CA THR A 147 9.63 18.11 -3.47
C THR A 147 8.32 17.32 -3.47
N THR A 148 7.18 18.01 -3.55
CA THR A 148 5.87 17.40 -3.84
C THR A 148 5.50 17.51 -5.31
N GLU A 149 6.30 18.23 -6.10
CA GLU A 149 6.14 18.40 -7.54
C GLU A 149 6.68 17.18 -8.33
N LEU A 150 6.29 17.06 -9.60
CA LEU A 150 6.77 16.01 -10.52
C LEU A 150 8.03 16.40 -11.30
N SER A 151 8.65 17.51 -10.92
CA SER A 151 9.93 17.94 -11.46
C SER A 151 10.70 18.78 -10.46
N THR A 152 12.02 18.87 -10.68
CA THR A 152 12.88 19.75 -9.90
C THR A 152 14.13 20.16 -10.68
N PRO A 153 14.58 21.42 -10.56
CA PRO A 153 15.89 21.79 -11.06
C PRO A 153 17.00 21.15 -10.20
N VAL A 154 18.02 20.62 -10.86
CA VAL A 154 19.25 20.15 -10.22
C VAL A 154 20.40 21.00 -10.71
N GLU A 155 21.05 21.69 -9.78
CA GLU A 155 22.08 22.70 -10.04
C GLU A 155 23.47 22.21 -9.58
N ALA A 156 24.49 23.07 -9.79
CA ALA A 156 25.89 22.81 -9.42
C ALA A 156 26.50 21.57 -10.10
N LEU A 157 26.08 21.29 -11.34
CA LEU A 157 26.70 20.28 -12.18
C LEU A 157 28.02 20.81 -12.77
N THR A 158 28.98 19.90 -12.96
CA THR A 158 30.21 20.22 -13.67
C THR A 158 30.07 19.83 -15.14
N VAL A 159 30.35 20.77 -16.04
CA VAL A 159 30.42 20.52 -17.49
C VAL A 159 31.43 19.39 -17.76
N ASP A 160 31.17 18.59 -18.80
CA ASP A 160 31.95 17.41 -19.19
C ASP A 160 31.98 16.26 -18.17
N LYS A 161 31.10 16.27 -17.17
CA LYS A 161 30.84 15.11 -16.31
C LYS A 161 29.50 14.46 -16.62
N SER A 162 29.44 13.15 -16.42
CA SER A 162 28.21 12.38 -16.52
C SER A 162 27.62 12.13 -15.14
N TYR A 163 26.32 12.38 -15.00
CA TYR A 163 25.57 12.18 -13.76
C TYR A 163 24.44 11.19 -13.98
N ILE A 164 24.06 10.50 -12.92
CA ILE A 164 22.88 9.63 -12.85
C ILE A 164 21.96 10.22 -11.79
N PHE A 165 20.75 10.56 -12.22
CA PHE A 165 19.68 11.04 -11.36
C PHE A 165 18.72 9.88 -11.10
N ALA A 166 18.25 9.79 -9.86
CA ALA A 166 17.21 8.85 -9.46
C ALA A 166 16.22 9.56 -8.56
N VAL A 167 14.99 9.06 -8.53
CA VAL A 167 13.93 9.65 -7.69
C VAL A 167 13.15 8.53 -7.02
N ALA A 168 12.87 8.70 -5.74
CA ALA A 168 12.02 7.80 -4.96
C ALA A 168 10.80 8.57 -4.44
N ALA A 169 9.65 7.90 -4.36
CA ALA A 169 8.44 8.43 -3.76
C ALA A 169 8.35 8.01 -2.29
N LYS A 170 7.76 8.85 -1.45
CA LYS A 170 7.69 8.64 0.00
C LYS A 170 6.37 9.13 0.58
N ASN A 171 5.75 8.29 1.39
CA ASN A 171 4.57 8.61 2.21
C ASN A 171 4.88 8.38 3.70
N SER A 172 3.86 8.44 4.57
CA SER A 172 4.03 8.19 6.02
C SER A 172 4.45 6.75 6.37
N VAL A 173 4.23 5.79 5.46
CA VAL A 173 4.58 4.38 5.64
C VAL A 173 6.05 4.13 5.35
N GLY A 174 6.55 4.72 4.26
CA GLY A 174 7.94 4.54 3.84
C GLY A 174 8.26 5.15 2.49
N GLN A 175 9.50 4.90 2.04
CA GLN A 175 10.04 5.34 0.76
C GLN A 175 10.16 4.16 -0.20
N SER A 176 9.83 4.38 -1.47
CA SER A 176 10.06 3.46 -2.57
C SER A 176 11.55 3.22 -2.79
N ASP A 177 11.86 2.25 -3.65
CA ASP A 177 13.20 2.16 -4.21
C ASP A 177 13.40 3.31 -5.23
N PHE A 178 14.68 3.56 -5.58
CA PHE A 178 15.10 4.58 -6.54
C PHE A 178 15.09 4.06 -7.98
#